data_AF-A0A4Y2JSJ1-F1
#
_entry.id   AF-A0A4Y2JSJ1-F1
#
_cell.length_a   1.000
_cell.length_b   1.000
_cell.length_c   1.000
_cell.angle_alpha   90.00
_cell.angle_beta   90.00
_cell.angle_gamma   90.00
#
_symmetry.space_group_name_H-M   'P 1'
#
loop_
_entity.id
_entity.type
_entity.pdbx_description
1 polymer ?
#
loop_
_entity_poly.entity_id
_entity_poly.type
_entity_poly.pdbx_seq_one_letter_code
_entity_poly.pdbx_strand_id
1 'polypeptide(L)'
;MRQAIWAIFMHKLSTDENPQHGFCPIGEDSWCGFKKAEATGSAYKHKNNLPVAVVEAMRPVFKDLSHPDLLKKCVHENTQNTNESVNNVIWSRVPKSTFVQIEALSLGVYDAVCTFNEGNSARLQIL
;
A
#
# COMPACT_ATOMS: atom_id res chain seq x y z
N MET A 1 -4.60 -9.84 0.54
CA MET A 1 -3.18 -9.43 0.68
C MET A 1 -2.20 -10.61 0.64
N ARG A 2 -2.33 -11.62 1.52
CA ARG A 2 -1.41 -12.79 1.56
C ARG A 2 -1.18 -13.48 0.21
N GLN A 3 -2.24 -13.83 -0.52
CA GLN A 3 -2.12 -14.46 -1.84
C GLN A 3 -1.39 -13.57 -2.85
N ALA A 4 -1.68 -12.26 -2.86
CA ALA A 4 -1.00 -11.31 -3.74
C ALA A 4 0.51 -11.21 -3.45
N ILE A 5 0.92 -11.27 -2.18
CA ILE A 5 2.34 -11.30 -1.80
C ILE A 5 3.01 -12.57 -2.36
N TRP A 6 2.37 -13.73 -2.21
CA TRP A 6 2.90 -14.98 -2.78
C TRP A 6 2.84 -15.01 -4.32
N ALA A 7 1.88 -14.33 -4.95
CA ALA A 7 1.85 -14.15 -6.39
C ALA A 7 3.12 -13.43 -6.89
N ILE A 8 3.56 -12.37 -6.19
CA ILE A 8 4.81 -11.66 -6.53
C ILE A 8 6.02 -12.60 -6.43
N PHE A 9 6.10 -13.42 -5.37
CA PHE A 9 7.16 -14.42 -5.21
C PHE A 9 7.17 -15.40 -6.40
N MET A 10 6.01 -15.96 -6.71
CA MET A 10 5.87 -16.96 -7.76
C MET A 10 6.14 -16.39 -9.16
N HIS A 11 5.79 -15.13 -9.41
CA HIS A 11 6.14 -14.45 -10.66
C HIS A 11 7.65 -14.42 -10.92
N LYS A 12 8.49 -14.38 -9.88
CA LYS A 12 9.96 -14.38 -10.04
C LYS A 12 10.54 -15.76 -10.35
N LEU A 13 9.83 -16.83 -10.00
CA LEU A 13 10.17 -18.21 -10.38
C LEU A 13 9.54 -18.64 -11.71
N SER A 14 8.54 -17.90 -12.19
CA SER A 14 7.74 -18.26 -13.37
C SER A 14 8.56 -18.18 -14.66
N THR A 15 8.41 -19.19 -15.50
CA THR A 15 9.03 -19.31 -16.83
C THR A 15 7.99 -19.72 -17.85
N ASP A 16 8.34 -19.66 -19.15
CA ASP A 16 7.45 -20.12 -20.21
C ASP A 16 7.23 -21.65 -20.10
N GLU A 17 8.24 -22.40 -19.67
CA GLU A 17 8.18 -23.86 -19.49
C GLU A 17 7.48 -24.27 -18.19
N ASN A 18 7.56 -23.43 -17.15
CA ASN A 18 6.95 -23.67 -15.85
C ASN A 18 6.27 -22.39 -15.32
N PRO A 19 5.04 -22.10 -15.77
CA PRO A 19 4.30 -20.91 -15.35
C PRO A 19 3.76 -21.06 -13.92
N GLN A 20 3.98 -20.04 -13.08
CA GLN A 20 3.68 -20.04 -11.64
C GLN A 20 2.69 -18.91 -11.28
N HIS A 21 1.48 -18.95 -11.83
CA HIS A 21 0.46 -17.90 -11.69
C HIS A 21 -0.77 -18.31 -10.86
N GLY A 22 -0.64 -19.36 -10.04
CA GLY A 22 -1.76 -19.95 -9.30
C GLY A 22 -2.39 -19.04 -8.23
N PHE A 23 -1.67 -18.03 -7.74
CA PHE A 23 -2.17 -17.07 -6.75
C PHE A 23 -2.78 -15.80 -7.36
N CYS A 24 -2.78 -15.70 -8.69
CA CYS A 24 -3.26 -14.54 -9.40
C CYS A 24 -4.76 -14.64 -9.69
N PRO A 25 -5.50 -13.51 -9.70
CA PRO A 25 -6.89 -13.52 -10.12
C PRO A 25 -6.99 -13.98 -11.58
N ILE A 26 -8.07 -14.68 -11.90
CA ILE A 26 -8.36 -15.22 -13.22
C ILE A 26 -9.21 -14.20 -13.99
N GLY A 27 -9.09 -14.19 -15.33
CA GLY A 27 -9.94 -13.40 -16.21
C GLY A 27 -9.21 -12.22 -16.87
N GLU A 28 -9.91 -11.57 -17.80
CA GLU A 28 -9.37 -10.48 -18.62
C GLU A 28 -9.06 -9.22 -17.79
N ASP A 29 -9.76 -9.03 -16.67
CA ASP A 29 -9.54 -7.96 -15.70
C ASP A 29 -8.42 -8.27 -14.70
N SER A 30 -7.75 -9.42 -14.83
CA SER A 30 -6.62 -9.75 -13.98
C SER A 30 -5.50 -8.72 -14.13
N TRP A 31 -4.93 -8.31 -13.00
CA TRP A 31 -3.70 -7.53 -13.00
C TRP A 31 -2.48 -8.37 -13.42
N CYS A 32 -2.59 -9.70 -13.43
CA CYS A 32 -1.53 -10.58 -13.93
C CYS A 32 -1.63 -10.70 -15.46
N GLY A 33 -0.57 -10.29 -16.15
CA GLY A 33 -0.50 -10.35 -17.61
C GLY A 33 -0.63 -11.77 -18.19
N PHE A 34 -0.12 -12.79 -17.49
CA PHE A 34 -0.27 -14.19 -17.91
C PHE A 34 -1.74 -14.63 -17.84
N LYS A 35 -2.42 -14.36 -16.71
CA LYS A 35 -3.84 -14.72 -16.53
C LYS A 35 -4.77 -13.96 -17.46
N LYS A 36 -4.43 -12.71 -17.77
CA LYS A 36 -5.11 -11.94 -18.80
C LYS A 36 -4.96 -12.56 -20.18
N ALA A 37 -3.73 -12.90 -20.57
CA ALA A 37 -3.44 -13.51 -21.85
C ALA A 37 -4.08 -14.90 -22.00
N GLU A 38 -4.09 -15.70 -20.93
CA GLU A 38 -4.82 -16.97 -20.85
C GLU A 38 -6.32 -16.79 -21.09
N ALA A 39 -6.93 -15.75 -20.51
CA ALA A 39 -8.35 -15.47 -20.68
C ALA A 39 -8.71 -14.95 -22.09
N THR A 40 -7.86 -14.09 -22.67
CA THR A 40 -8.10 -13.47 -23.99
C THR A 40 -7.55 -14.29 -25.17
N GLY A 41 -6.89 -15.42 -24.91
CA GLY A 41 -6.20 -16.22 -25.93
C GLY A 41 -4.98 -15.53 -26.55
N SER A 42 -4.42 -14.51 -25.88
CA SER A 42 -3.23 -13.80 -26.35
C SER A 42 -1.93 -14.52 -25.98
N ALA A 43 -0.86 -14.29 -26.73
CA ALA A 43 0.45 -14.80 -26.37
C ALA A 43 1.05 -14.02 -25.18
N TYR A 44 1.65 -14.74 -24.23
CA TYR A 44 2.42 -14.16 -23.14
C TYR A 44 3.83 -14.73 -23.14
N LYS A 45 4.83 -13.88 -22.90
CA LYS A 45 6.22 -14.28 -22.74
C LYS A 45 6.71 -13.83 -21.38
N HIS A 46 7.21 -14.77 -20.59
CA HIS A 46 7.77 -14.47 -19.28
C HIS A 46 9.03 -13.62 -19.42
N LYS A 47 9.14 -12.62 -18.55
CA LYS A 47 10.29 -11.71 -18.46
C LYS A 47 10.67 -11.55 -17.00
N ASN A 48 11.93 -11.22 -16.73
CA ASN A 48 12.41 -10.84 -15.39
C ASN A 48 12.27 -11.94 -14.33
N ASN A 49 12.43 -13.21 -14.72
CA ASN A 49 12.64 -14.30 -13.78
C ASN A 49 14.03 -14.19 -13.14
N LEU A 50 14.16 -14.76 -11.94
CA LEU A 50 15.41 -14.79 -11.20
C LEU A 50 15.90 -16.24 -11.06
N PRO A 51 17.21 -16.47 -10.92
CA PRO A 51 17.72 -17.80 -10.60
C PRO A 51 17.06 -18.34 -9.33
N VAL A 52 16.72 -19.63 -9.33
CA VAL A 52 16.00 -20.29 -8.23
C VAL A 52 16.69 -20.02 -6.88
N ALA A 53 18.01 -20.10 -6.81
CA ALA A 53 18.78 -19.83 -5.60
C ALA A 53 18.51 -18.43 -5.01
N VAL A 54 18.35 -17.41 -5.86
CA VAL A 54 18.04 -16.03 -5.42
C VAL A 54 16.64 -15.94 -4.87
N VAL A 55 15.66 -16.52 -5.57
CA VAL A 55 14.25 -16.46 -5.11
C VAL A 55 14.06 -17.25 -3.82
N GLU A 56 14.69 -18.42 -3.70
CA GLU A 56 14.69 -19.23 -2.49
C GLU A 56 15.31 -18.49 -1.29
N ALA A 57 16.39 -17.74 -1.52
CA ALA A 57 16.98 -16.90 -0.47
C ALA A 57 16.02 -15.79 0.00
N MET A 58 15.11 -15.32 -0.86
CA MET A 58 14.08 -14.32 -0.51
C MET A 58 12.85 -14.94 0.18
N ARG A 59 12.68 -16.26 0.15
CA ARG A 59 11.50 -16.95 0.70
C ARG A 59 11.20 -16.60 2.17
N PRO A 60 12.18 -16.51 3.08
CA PRO A 60 11.91 -16.11 4.47
C PRO A 60 11.27 -14.72 4.57
N VAL A 61 11.75 -13.76 3.77
CA VAL A 61 11.20 -12.40 3.73
C VAL A 61 9.73 -12.42 3.29
N PHE A 62 9.41 -13.17 2.24
CA PHE A 62 8.02 -13.29 1.78
C PHE A 62 7.12 -14.00 2.80
N LYS A 63 7.66 -14.97 3.53
CA LYS A 63 6.95 -15.63 4.63
C LYS A 63 6.57 -14.62 5.71
N ASP A 64 7.53 -13.82 6.16
CA ASP A 64 7.33 -12.79 7.19
C ASP A 64 6.36 -11.69 6.71
N LEU A 65 6.52 -11.22 5.47
CA LEU A 65 5.60 -10.25 4.86
C LEU A 65 4.18 -10.79 4.74
N SER A 66 4.01 -12.10 4.63
CA SER A 66 2.72 -12.76 4.52
C SER A 66 2.07 -13.10 5.87
N HIS A 67 2.70 -12.74 6.99
CA HIS A 67 2.25 -13.07 8.33
C HIS A 67 0.94 -12.36 8.69
N PRO A 68 -0.12 -13.05 9.16
CA PRO A 68 -1.42 -12.45 9.45
C PRO A 68 -1.36 -11.23 10.36
N ASP A 69 -0.53 -11.27 11.41
CA ASP A 69 -0.39 -10.15 12.36
C ASP A 69 0.19 -8.89 11.73
N LEU A 70 1.08 -9.04 10.74
CA LEU A 70 1.58 -7.91 9.96
C LEU A 70 0.48 -7.38 9.05
N LEU A 71 -0.19 -8.26 8.32
CA LEU A 71 -1.24 -7.90 7.37
C LEU A 71 -2.44 -7.23 8.04
N LYS A 72 -2.79 -7.61 9.27
CA LYS A 72 -3.87 -6.98 10.04
C LYS A 72 -3.63 -5.49 10.25
N LYS A 73 -2.37 -5.06 10.39
CA LYS A 73 -2.01 -3.64 10.52
C LYS A 73 -2.28 -2.84 9.25
N CYS A 74 -2.29 -3.50 8.09
CA CYS A 74 -2.56 -2.86 6.80
C CYS A 74 -4.06 -2.72 6.48
N VAL A 75 -4.96 -3.36 7.24
CA VAL A 75 -6.42 -3.35 6.98
C VAL A 75 -7.05 -2.02 7.40
N HIS A 76 -6.46 -1.31 8.35
CA HIS A 76 -7.04 -0.10 8.91
C HIS A 76 -6.80 1.15 8.06
N GLU A 77 -6.19 1.02 6.87
CA GLU A 77 -5.84 2.13 5.96
C GLU A 77 -5.06 3.27 6.64
N ASN A 78 -4.45 2.98 7.79
CA ASN A 78 -3.64 3.94 8.51
C ASN A 78 -2.38 4.22 7.70
N THR A 79 -2.05 5.50 7.57
CA THR A 79 -0.86 5.91 6.83
C THR A 79 0.38 5.35 7.52
N GLN A 80 1.36 4.93 6.72
CA GLN A 80 2.64 4.41 7.22
C GLN A 80 3.47 5.47 7.97
N ASN A 81 3.04 6.75 7.90
CA ASN A 81 3.71 7.89 8.48
C ASN A 81 2.66 8.83 9.13
N THR A 82 2.28 8.50 10.37
CA THR A 82 1.33 9.31 11.16
C THR A 82 1.80 10.76 11.25
N ASN A 83 3.11 11.00 11.37
CA ASN A 83 3.67 12.34 11.43
C ASN A 83 3.42 13.14 10.15
N GLU A 84 3.60 12.53 8.99
CA GLU A 84 3.33 13.19 7.70
C GLU A 84 1.84 13.42 7.47
N SER A 85 0.99 12.50 7.94
CA SER A 85 -0.46 12.69 7.89
C SER A 85 -0.92 13.87 8.76
N VAL A 86 -0.47 13.96 10.01
CA VAL A 86 -0.76 15.10 10.90
C VAL A 86 -0.21 16.40 10.31
N ASN A 87 1.03 16.38 9.83
CA ASN A 87 1.66 17.54 9.22
C ASN A 87 0.89 18.05 7.99
N ASN A 88 0.36 17.15 7.16
CA ASN A 88 -0.49 17.54 6.02
C ASN A 88 -1.75 18.28 6.49
N VAL A 89 -2.42 17.77 7.53
CA VAL A 89 -3.61 18.41 8.14
C VAL A 89 -3.28 19.78 8.74
N ILE A 90 -2.11 19.94 9.37
CA ILE A 90 -1.63 21.24 9.86
C ILE A 90 -1.39 22.20 8.68
N TRP A 91 -0.66 21.77 7.65
CA TRP A 91 -0.30 22.64 6.53
C TRP A 91 -1.48 22.99 5.62
N SER A 92 -2.54 22.20 5.61
CA SER A 92 -3.79 22.54 4.92
C SER A 92 -4.55 23.69 5.60
N ARG A 93 -4.31 23.93 6.89
CA ARG A 93 -4.91 25.03 7.68
C ARG A 93 -3.98 26.23 7.79
N VAL A 94 -2.71 25.95 8.04
CA VAL A 94 -1.65 26.97 8.18
C VAL A 94 -0.52 26.65 7.19
N PRO A 95 -0.62 27.12 5.95
CA PRO A 95 0.38 26.85 4.93
C PRO A 95 1.76 27.39 5.30
N LYS A 96 2.81 26.61 5.05
CA LYS A 96 4.21 27.02 5.32
C LYS A 96 4.64 28.27 4.56
N SER A 97 3.99 28.54 3.42
CA SER A 97 4.29 29.67 2.55
C SER A 97 3.71 31.00 3.07
N THR A 98 2.90 30.96 4.12
CA THR A 98 2.18 32.13 4.62
C THR A 98 2.65 32.45 6.04
N PHE A 99 3.19 33.65 6.23
CA PHE A 99 3.52 34.14 7.56
C PHE A 99 2.23 34.43 8.35
N VAL A 100 2.17 33.94 9.58
CA VAL A 100 1.08 34.19 10.52
C VAL A 100 1.66 34.48 11.91
N GLN A 101 0.90 35.20 12.74
CA GLN A 101 1.25 35.42 14.15
C GLN A 101 1.13 34.12 14.96
N ILE A 102 1.80 34.07 16.12
CA ILE A 102 1.91 32.86 16.93
C ILE A 102 0.55 32.38 17.44
N GLU A 103 -0.38 33.29 17.70
CA GLU A 103 -1.74 33.00 18.14
C GLU A 103 -2.53 32.28 17.03
N ALA A 104 -2.45 32.78 15.80
CA ALA A 104 -3.09 32.17 14.63
C ALA A 104 -2.48 30.81 14.29
N LEU A 105 -1.15 30.68 14.37
CA LEU A 105 -0.46 29.39 14.21
C LEU A 105 -0.94 28.38 15.26
N SER A 106 -1.00 28.78 16.52
CA SER A 106 -1.42 27.91 17.62
C SER A 106 -2.86 27.43 17.42
N LEU A 107 -3.79 28.32 17.08
CA LEU A 107 -5.18 27.97 16.82
C LEU A 107 -5.32 26.99 15.64
N GLY A 108 -4.60 27.24 14.55
CA GLY A 108 -4.61 26.35 13.38
C GLY A 108 -4.04 24.96 13.67
N VAL A 109 -3.01 24.87 14.54
CA VAL A 109 -2.47 23.58 15.00
C VAL A 109 -3.48 22.87 15.91
N TYR A 110 -4.14 23.56 16.83
CA TYR A 110 -5.19 22.95 17.67
C TYR A 110 -6.35 22.39 16.83
N ASP A 111 -6.87 23.18 15.87
CA ASP A 111 -7.92 22.72 14.95
C ASP A 111 -7.47 21.51 14.11
N ALA A 112 -6.21 21.50 13.67
CA ALA A 112 -5.62 20.37 12.95
C ALA A 112 -5.59 19.10 13.80
N VAL A 113 -5.12 19.19 15.05
CA VAL A 113 -5.04 18.05 15.97
C VAL A 113 -6.42 17.52 16.31
N CYS A 114 -7.38 18.39 16.62
CA CYS A 114 -8.77 18.01 16.86
C CYS A 114 -9.36 17.27 15.65
N THR A 115 -9.18 17.82 14.45
CA THR A 115 -9.70 17.19 13.23
C THR A 115 -8.99 15.87 12.90
N PHE A 116 -7.70 15.75 13.19
CA PHE A 116 -6.96 14.52 12.95
C PHE A 116 -7.44 13.37 13.83
N ASN A 117 -7.76 13.66 15.10
CA ASN A 117 -8.17 12.65 16.07
C ASN A 117 -9.67 12.29 15.98
N GLU A 118 -10.53 13.28 15.75
CA GLU A 118 -11.99 13.13 15.89
C GLU A 118 -12.79 13.60 14.65
N GLY A 119 -12.09 14.00 13.59
CA GLY A 119 -12.73 14.57 12.40
C GLY A 119 -13.40 15.92 12.69
N ASN A 120 -14.35 16.29 11.84
CA ASN A 120 -15.08 17.56 11.98
C ASN A 120 -16.00 17.59 13.21
N SER A 121 -16.27 16.46 13.84
CA SER A 121 -17.12 16.38 15.04
C SER A 121 -16.54 17.20 16.21
N ALA A 122 -15.22 17.19 16.39
CA ALA A 122 -14.58 18.01 17.43
C ALA A 122 -14.75 19.51 17.20
N ARG A 123 -14.81 19.95 15.94
CA ARG A 123 -15.00 21.38 15.60
C ARG A 123 -16.40 21.86 16.00
N LEU A 124 -17.41 20.98 15.90
CA LEU A 124 -18.77 21.27 16.34
C LEU A 124 -18.91 21.44 17.86
N GLN A 125 -17.96 20.95 18.65
CA GLN A 125 -17.97 21.11 20.12
C GLN A 125 -17.32 22.42 20.57
N ILE A 126 -16.58 23.09 19.67
CA ILE A 126 -15.85 24.33 19.95
C ILE A 126 -16.60 25.56 19.42
N LEU A 127 -17.42 25.38 18.37
CA LEU A 127 -18.32 26.37 17.79
C LEU A 127 -19.61 26.52 18.62
#